data_AF-A0A9E1U5V7-F1
#
_entry.id   AF-A0A9E1U5V7-F1
#
_cell.length_a   1.000
_cell.length_b   1.000
_cell.length_c   1.000
_cell.angle_alpha   90.00
_cell.angle_beta   90.00
_cell.angle_gamma   90.00
#
_symmetry.space_group_name_H-M   'P 1'
#
loop_
_entity.id
_entity.type
_entity.pdbx_description
1 polymer ?
#
loop_
_entity_poly.entity_id
_entity_poly.type
_entity_poly.pdbx_seq_one_letter_code
_entity_poly.pdbx_strand_id
1 'polypeptide(L)'
;MKQALLNAAEHYPFLEPFRLQQRQCTEADYFPRLQQQLTELPIDPEGSSLLAHLVQREKGCGIVIQDFFQLENERIVQLNLQTENSFEILARNTLLMDSIIQATFDFAMNDLPLLRRLHVEQMETELHYKQRILPEKREKLGRVEQELENLPSQGGEREEREMRRYYQKICRDLQHDIEEHAKRVGQLEELLETARDCPVDREFVEAHLVILARGGYGRGELSLASDRDLG
;
A
#
# COMPACT_ATOMS: atom_id res chain seq x y z
N MET A 1 32.08 24.65 -5.28
CA MET A 1 31.96 26.04 -5.79
C MET A 1 30.93 26.24 -6.91
N LYS A 2 30.63 25.25 -7.76
CA LYS A 2 29.58 25.37 -8.80
C LYS A 2 28.12 25.23 -8.30
N GLN A 3 27.89 24.62 -7.14
CA GLN A 3 26.55 24.49 -6.53
C GLN A 3 26.05 25.76 -5.82
N ALA A 4 26.94 26.68 -5.45
CA ALA A 4 26.56 27.91 -4.76
C ALA A 4 26.02 29.01 -5.71
N LEU A 5 26.31 28.91 -7.02
CA LEU A 5 25.91 29.90 -8.02
C LEU A 5 24.54 29.62 -8.65
N LEU A 6 24.01 28.40 -8.53
CA LEU A 6 22.65 28.07 -8.98
C LEU A 6 21.57 28.49 -7.97
N ASN A 7 21.92 28.64 -6.69
CA ASN A 7 20.97 29.05 -5.63
C ASN A 7 20.71 30.56 -5.57
N ALA A 8 21.45 31.39 -6.31
CA ALA A 8 21.33 32.85 -6.25
C ALA A 8 20.36 33.46 -7.29
N ALA A 9 19.91 32.68 -8.29
CA ALA A 9 19.14 33.21 -9.43
C ALA A 9 17.61 33.03 -9.31
N GLU A 10 17.11 32.24 -8.35
CA GLU A 10 15.66 31.98 -8.19
C GLU A 10 15.25 32.02 -6.70
N HIS A 11 15.76 33.00 -5.96
CA HIS A 11 15.20 33.30 -4.65
C HIS A 11 13.98 34.19 -4.85
N TYR A 12 12.82 33.57 -5.02
CA TYR A 12 11.53 34.23 -4.99
C TYR A 12 11.07 34.29 -3.52
N PRO A 13 11.21 35.42 -2.81
CA PRO A 13 10.95 35.48 -1.37
C PRO A 13 9.48 35.19 -1.05
N PHE A 14 8.58 35.43 -2.01
CA PHE A 14 7.16 35.09 -1.88
C PHE A 14 6.88 33.57 -1.96
N LEU A 15 7.83 32.76 -2.46
CA LEU A 15 7.73 31.30 -2.47
C LEU A 15 8.31 30.67 -1.19
N GLU A 16 9.03 31.42 -0.36
CA GLU A 16 9.60 30.91 0.90
C GLU A 16 8.55 30.34 1.86
N PRO A 17 7.36 30.93 2.06
CA PRO A 17 6.31 30.34 2.89
C PRO A 17 5.77 29.00 2.36
N PHE A 18 6.01 28.71 1.07
CA PHE A 18 5.53 27.51 0.39
C PHE A 18 6.60 26.43 0.26
N ARG A 19 7.83 26.65 0.76
CA ARG A 19 8.88 25.63 0.81
C ARG A 19 8.69 24.78 2.06
N LEU A 20 8.84 23.46 1.91
CA LEU A 20 8.89 22.47 2.99
C LEU A 20 10.17 22.63 3.83
N GLN A 21 10.47 23.83 4.32
CA GLN A 21 11.53 24.04 5.31
C GLN A 21 10.95 23.91 6.72
N GLN A 22 11.77 23.40 7.64
CA GLN A 22 11.45 23.07 9.03
C GLN A 22 10.43 24.05 9.63
N ARG A 23 9.22 23.53 9.85
CA ARG A 23 8.05 24.27 10.32
C ARG A 23 8.36 24.99 11.63
N GLN A 24 8.27 26.31 11.64
CA GLN A 24 8.05 27.04 12.88
C GLN A 24 6.56 26.90 13.22
N CYS A 25 6.25 25.96 14.12
CA CYS A 25 4.90 25.76 14.65
C CYS A 25 4.34 27.08 15.19
N THR A 26 3.32 27.62 14.53
CA THR A 26 2.45 28.67 15.08
C THR A 26 1.08 28.06 15.39
N GLU A 27 0.24 28.74 16.18
CA GLU A 27 -1.10 28.28 16.60
C GLU A 27 -2.07 27.91 15.44
N ALA A 28 -1.69 28.20 14.19
CA ALA A 28 -2.43 27.84 12.97
C ALA A 28 -1.98 26.51 12.31
N ASP A 29 -1.09 25.74 12.95
CA ASP A 29 -0.57 24.50 12.37
C ASP A 29 -1.61 23.36 12.45
N TYR A 30 -2.06 22.89 11.28
CA TYR A 30 -3.05 21.81 11.18
C TYR A 30 -2.46 20.44 11.56
N PHE A 31 -1.16 20.26 11.38
CA PHE A 31 -0.50 18.97 11.52
C PHE A 31 -0.55 18.40 12.95
N PRO A 32 -0.17 19.13 14.02
CA PRO A 32 -0.23 18.60 15.38
C PRO A 32 -1.67 18.21 15.80
N ARG A 33 -2.66 19.01 15.37
CA ARG A 33 -4.08 18.75 15.64
C ARG A 33 -4.56 17.49 14.95
N LEU A 34 -4.23 17.33 13.66
CA LEU A 34 -4.58 16.13 12.89
C LEU A 34 -3.87 14.89 13.44
N GLN A 35 -2.59 15.01 13.80
CA GLN A 35 -1.82 13.92 14.40
C GLN A 35 -2.42 13.46 15.74
N GLN A 36 -2.90 14.39 16.57
CA GLN A 36 -3.60 14.06 17.80
C GLN A 36 -4.88 13.25 17.52
N GLN A 37 -5.74 13.72 16.59
CA GLN A 37 -6.97 13.01 16.23
C GLN A 37 -6.71 11.59 15.70
N LEU A 38 -5.65 11.42 14.90
CA LEU A 38 -5.24 10.10 14.40
C LEU A 38 -4.72 9.18 15.51
N THR A 39 -4.12 9.74 16.56
CA THR A 39 -3.64 8.97 17.73
C THR A 39 -4.80 8.53 18.63
N GLU A 40 -5.86 9.33 18.70
CA GLU A 40 -7.06 9.09 19.49
C GLU A 40 -8.09 8.19 18.77
N LEU A 41 -7.73 7.62 17.61
CA LEU A 41 -8.61 6.74 16.86
C LEU A 41 -9.10 5.57 17.75
N PRO A 42 -10.43 5.37 17.89
CA PRO A 42 -10.98 4.28 18.67
C PRO A 42 -10.79 2.98 17.89
N ILE A 43 -9.63 2.37 18.05
CA ILE A 43 -9.27 1.10 17.46
C ILE A 43 -9.47 0.05 18.54
N ASP A 44 -10.34 -0.94 18.27
CA ASP A 44 -10.59 -2.02 19.21
C ASP A 44 -9.36 -2.96 19.24
N PRO A 45 -8.59 -2.99 20.35
CA PRO A 45 -7.39 -3.80 20.43
C PRO A 45 -7.69 -5.26 20.79
N GLU A 46 -8.91 -5.59 21.23
CA GLU A 46 -9.22 -6.88 21.83
C GLU A 46 -9.95 -7.82 20.84
N GLY A 47 -9.21 -8.80 20.30
CA GLY A 47 -9.78 -10.00 19.68
C GLY A 47 -9.93 -10.02 18.16
N SER A 48 -9.56 -8.95 17.45
CA SER A 48 -9.58 -8.92 15.98
C SER A 48 -8.25 -9.37 15.37
N SER A 49 -8.28 -10.08 14.22
CA SER A 49 -7.05 -10.49 13.51
C SER A 49 -6.21 -9.27 13.11
N LEU A 50 -4.89 -9.46 12.89
CA LEU A 50 -3.99 -8.38 12.45
C LEU A 50 -4.52 -7.66 11.19
N LEU A 51 -5.12 -8.41 10.25
CA LEU A 51 -5.78 -7.84 9.08
C LEU A 51 -6.98 -6.96 9.46
N ALA A 52 -7.83 -7.43 10.37
CA ALA A 52 -9.00 -6.65 10.81
C ALA A 52 -8.57 -5.36 11.52
N HIS A 53 -7.51 -5.42 12.33
CA HIS A 53 -6.91 -4.25 12.97
C HIS A 53 -6.40 -3.22 11.95
N LEU A 54 -5.64 -3.65 10.94
CA LEU A 54 -5.15 -2.76 9.87
C LEU A 54 -6.29 -2.13 9.06
N VAL A 55 -7.34 -2.90 8.75
CA VAL A 55 -8.53 -2.39 8.05
C VAL A 55 -9.28 -1.34 8.88
N GLN A 56 -9.37 -1.52 10.20
CA GLN A 56 -9.97 -0.52 11.08
C GLN A 56 -9.14 0.77 11.09
N ARG A 57 -7.81 0.66 11.15
CA ARG A 57 -6.88 1.80 11.11
C ARG A 57 -6.98 2.59 9.80
N GLU A 58 -6.99 1.90 8.66
CA GLU A 58 -7.17 2.51 7.34
C GLU A 58 -8.49 3.30 7.27
N LYS A 59 -9.60 2.66 7.67
CA LYS A 59 -10.93 3.30 7.66
C LYS A 59 -11.00 4.49 8.62
N GLY A 60 -10.50 4.33 9.84
CA GLY A 60 -10.47 5.39 10.84
C GLY A 60 -9.67 6.60 10.37
N CYS A 61 -8.48 6.35 9.81
CA CYS A 61 -7.63 7.39 9.21
C CYS A 61 -8.37 8.15 8.11
N GLY A 62 -9.02 7.43 7.17
CA GLY A 62 -9.80 8.04 6.10
C GLY A 62 -10.93 8.95 6.61
N ILE A 63 -11.69 8.49 7.62
CA ILE A 63 -12.77 9.28 8.24
C ILE A 63 -12.21 10.53 8.90
N VAL A 64 -11.18 10.40 9.74
CA VAL A 64 -10.56 11.54 10.44
C VAL A 64 -10.02 12.57 9.47
N ILE A 65 -9.32 12.14 8.41
CA ILE A 65 -8.81 13.05 7.38
C ILE A 65 -9.95 13.76 6.66
N GLN A 66 -11.00 13.04 6.29
CA GLN A 66 -12.15 13.61 5.60
C GLN A 66 -12.85 14.67 6.46
N ASP A 67 -13.17 14.33 7.71
CA ASP A 67 -13.85 15.22 8.64
C ASP A 67 -12.99 16.47 8.94
N PHE A 68 -11.69 16.26 9.14
CA PHE A 68 -10.74 17.35 9.37
C PHE A 68 -10.64 18.28 8.14
N PHE A 69 -10.54 17.71 6.94
CA PHE A 69 -10.50 18.49 5.70
C PHE A 69 -11.78 19.30 5.52
N GLN A 70 -12.96 18.70 5.71
CA GLN A 70 -14.24 19.40 5.58
C GLN A 70 -14.32 20.59 6.55
N LEU A 71 -14.01 20.37 7.82
CA LEU A 71 -14.05 21.40 8.86
C LEU A 71 -13.10 22.58 8.55
N GLU A 72 -11.84 22.28 8.20
CA GLU A 72 -10.86 23.34 7.95
C GLU A 72 -11.09 24.03 6.60
N ASN A 73 -11.54 23.29 5.58
CA ASN A 73 -11.89 23.89 4.29
C ASN A 73 -13.08 24.86 4.43
N GLU A 74 -14.11 24.51 5.20
CA GLU A 74 -15.21 25.44 5.51
C GLU A 74 -14.70 26.72 6.17
N ARG A 75 -13.77 26.62 7.13
CA ARG A 75 -13.15 27.80 7.77
C ARG A 75 -12.36 28.64 6.78
N ILE A 76 -11.63 28.01 5.86
CA ILE A 76 -10.87 28.70 4.81
C ILE A 76 -11.83 29.41 3.85
N VAL A 77 -12.93 28.77 3.45
CA VAL A 77 -13.97 29.39 2.60
C VAL A 77 -14.60 30.60 3.29
N GLN A 78 -14.95 30.49 4.58
CA GLN A 78 -15.50 31.62 5.33
C GLN A 78 -14.49 32.78 5.43
N LEU A 79 -13.21 32.48 5.64
CA LEU A 79 -12.16 33.49 5.62
C LEU A 79 -12.06 34.17 4.25
N ASN A 80 -12.12 33.41 3.16
CA ASN A 80 -12.06 33.93 1.79
C ASN A 80 -13.19 34.94 1.49
N LEU A 81 -14.37 34.75 2.08
CA LEU A 81 -15.49 35.70 1.96
C LEU A 81 -15.24 37.01 2.73
N GLN A 82 -14.28 37.03 3.66
CA GLN A 82 -14.01 38.15 4.58
C GLN A 82 -12.68 38.86 4.28
N THR A 83 -11.79 38.25 3.50
CA THR A 83 -10.47 38.81 3.16
C THR A 83 -10.38 39.14 1.68
N GLU A 84 -9.67 40.23 1.36
CA GLU A 84 -9.28 40.54 -0.03
C GLU A 84 -7.92 39.92 -0.40
N ASN A 85 -7.29 39.19 0.53
CA ASN A 85 -5.96 38.61 0.34
C ASN A 85 -6.02 37.15 -0.16
N SER A 86 -6.02 36.98 -1.49
CA SER A 86 -6.01 35.67 -2.13
C SER A 86 -4.76 34.83 -1.79
N PHE A 87 -3.62 35.46 -1.52
CA PHE A 87 -2.39 34.76 -1.14
C PHE A 87 -2.49 34.12 0.25
N GLU A 88 -3.21 34.76 1.19
CA GLU A 88 -3.46 34.17 2.51
C GLU A 88 -4.29 32.89 2.39
N ILE A 89 -5.33 32.91 1.55
CA ILE A 89 -6.19 31.75 1.30
C ILE A 89 -5.41 30.62 0.64
N LEU A 90 -4.58 30.94 -0.36
CA LEU A 90 -3.71 29.98 -1.02
C LEU A 90 -2.71 29.34 -0.04
N ALA A 91 -2.10 30.15 0.84
CA ALA A 91 -1.17 29.66 1.86
C ALA A 91 -1.85 28.70 2.84
N ARG A 92 -3.06 29.02 3.32
CA ARG A 92 -3.82 28.14 4.22
C ARG A 92 -4.23 26.83 3.57
N ASN A 93 -4.71 26.87 2.32
CA ASN A 93 -5.03 25.65 1.57
C ASN A 93 -3.80 24.76 1.38
N THR A 94 -2.66 25.35 1.04
CA THR A 94 -1.40 24.61 0.89
C THR A 94 -1.00 23.98 2.23
N LEU A 95 -1.05 24.74 3.32
CA LEU A 95 -0.70 24.26 4.65
C LEU A 95 -1.62 23.11 5.11
N LEU A 96 -2.92 23.19 4.83
CA LEU A 96 -3.89 22.12 5.13
C LEU A 96 -3.50 20.83 4.40
N MET A 97 -3.24 20.90 3.10
CA MET A 97 -2.87 19.73 2.30
C MET A 97 -1.53 19.14 2.74
N ASP A 98 -0.50 19.98 2.93
CA ASP A 98 0.82 19.53 3.41
C ASP A 98 0.72 18.86 4.79
N SER A 99 -0.19 19.35 5.65
CA SER A 99 -0.44 18.75 6.96
C SER A 99 -1.14 17.40 6.85
N ILE A 100 -2.14 17.27 5.96
CA ILE A 100 -2.82 15.99 5.70
C ILE A 100 -1.84 14.96 5.14
N ILE A 101 -1.05 15.34 4.14
CA ILE A 101 -0.06 14.44 3.52
C ILE A 101 0.93 13.95 4.57
N GLN A 102 1.49 14.87 5.37
CA GLN A 102 2.48 14.49 6.38
C GLN A 102 1.86 13.61 7.49
N ALA A 103 0.68 13.97 8.00
CA ALA A 103 0.04 13.20 9.05
C ALA A 103 -0.37 11.80 8.58
N THR A 104 -0.87 11.69 7.34
CA THR A 104 -1.22 10.39 6.73
C THR A 104 0.03 9.54 6.52
N PHE A 105 1.12 10.15 6.07
CA PHE A 105 2.40 9.45 5.89
C PHE A 105 2.93 8.94 7.22
N ASP A 106 3.02 9.80 8.25
CA ASP A 106 3.49 9.40 9.58
C ASP A 106 2.56 8.32 10.20
N PHE A 107 1.25 8.39 9.96
CA PHE A 107 0.31 7.35 10.37
C PHE A 107 0.59 6.02 9.68
N ALA A 108 0.72 6.01 8.35
CA ALA A 108 0.99 4.83 7.55
C ALA A 108 2.36 4.19 7.87
N MET A 109 3.37 5.00 8.23
CA MET A 109 4.67 4.49 8.67
C MET A 109 4.56 3.58 9.90
N ASN A 110 3.59 3.80 10.78
CA ASN A 110 3.34 2.91 11.92
C ASN A 110 2.72 1.57 11.50
N ASP A 111 2.06 1.52 10.34
CA ASP A 111 1.39 0.33 9.82
C ASP A 111 2.33 -0.55 8.99
N LEU A 112 3.40 0.00 8.41
CA LEU A 112 4.33 -0.76 7.56
C LEU A 112 4.96 -1.98 8.27
N PRO A 113 5.44 -1.90 9.53
CA PRO A 113 5.93 -3.09 10.24
C PRO A 113 4.86 -4.17 10.43
N LEU A 114 3.61 -3.75 10.63
CA LEU A 114 2.47 -4.65 10.80
C LEU A 114 2.09 -5.32 9.47
N LEU A 115 2.08 -4.56 8.37
CA LEU A 115 1.86 -5.07 7.02
C LEU A 115 2.93 -6.08 6.62
N ARG A 116 4.21 -5.81 6.92
CA ARG A 116 5.30 -6.77 6.70
C ARG A 116 5.06 -8.07 7.46
N ARG A 117 4.71 -7.97 8.76
CA ARG A 117 4.38 -9.15 9.58
C ARG A 117 3.23 -9.96 9.00
N LEU A 118 2.12 -9.30 8.65
CA LEU A 118 0.96 -9.94 8.04
C LEU A 118 1.35 -10.66 6.74
N HIS A 119 2.15 -10.01 5.89
CA HIS A 119 2.59 -10.59 4.63
C HIS A 119 3.45 -11.85 4.85
N VAL A 120 4.39 -11.80 5.81
CA VAL A 120 5.21 -12.96 6.19
C VAL A 120 4.33 -14.10 6.73
N GLU A 121 3.42 -13.82 7.67
CA GLU A 121 2.52 -14.82 8.24
C GLU A 121 1.65 -15.50 7.17
N GLN A 122 1.16 -14.74 6.19
CA GLN A 122 0.38 -15.27 5.06
C GLN A 122 1.22 -16.18 4.14
N MET A 123 2.44 -15.76 3.81
CA MET A 123 3.35 -16.55 2.99
C MET A 123 3.80 -17.84 3.69
N GLU A 124 4.09 -17.77 5.00
CA GLU A 124 4.41 -18.96 5.81
C GLU A 124 3.25 -19.95 5.85
N THR A 125 2.02 -19.44 6.00
CA THR A 125 0.81 -20.26 5.99
C THR A 125 0.63 -20.95 4.64
N GLU A 126 0.80 -20.23 3.52
CA GLU A 126 0.74 -20.78 2.17
C GLU A 126 1.83 -21.83 1.95
N LEU A 127 3.07 -21.52 2.36
CA LEU A 127 4.22 -22.41 2.24
C LEU A 127 3.97 -23.73 2.99
N HIS A 128 3.58 -23.64 4.25
CA HIS A 128 3.31 -24.81 5.09
C HIS A 128 2.19 -25.67 4.49
N TYR A 129 1.11 -25.06 4.04
CA TYR A 129 0.01 -25.76 3.37
C TYR A 129 0.48 -26.51 2.13
N LYS A 130 1.29 -25.87 1.26
CA LYS A 130 1.77 -26.49 0.02
C LYS A 130 2.81 -27.58 0.28
N GLN A 131 3.74 -27.37 1.21
CA GLN A 131 4.71 -28.37 1.62
C GLN A 131 4.03 -29.62 2.20
N ARG A 132 2.92 -29.46 2.94
CA ARG A 132 2.14 -30.58 3.46
C ARG A 132 1.40 -31.37 2.37
N ILE A 133 0.82 -30.69 1.37
CA ILE A 133 -0.01 -31.33 0.34
C ILE A 133 0.80 -31.95 -0.80
N LEU A 134 1.99 -31.43 -1.10
CA LEU A 134 2.84 -31.95 -2.16
C LEU A 134 3.13 -33.47 -2.04
N PRO A 135 3.51 -33.99 -0.86
CA PRO A 135 3.66 -35.42 -0.64
C PRO A 135 2.38 -36.22 -0.94
N GLU A 136 1.22 -35.76 -0.46
CA GLU A 136 -0.07 -36.41 -0.69
C GLU A 136 -0.42 -36.47 -2.19
N LYS A 137 -0.16 -35.39 -2.93
CA LYS A 137 -0.35 -35.36 -4.40
C LYS A 137 0.59 -36.32 -5.11
N ARG A 138 1.86 -36.40 -4.70
CA ARG A 138 2.85 -37.33 -5.26
C ARG A 138 2.48 -38.79 -5.00
N GLU A 139 2.02 -39.10 -3.79
CA GLU A 139 1.54 -40.44 -3.45
C GLU A 139 0.31 -40.82 -4.28
N LYS A 140 -0.64 -39.88 -4.42
CA LYS A 140 -1.82 -40.08 -5.27
C LYS A 140 -1.45 -40.32 -6.72
N LEU A 141 -0.49 -39.56 -7.27
CA LEU A 141 0.02 -39.78 -8.63
C LEU A 141 0.59 -41.20 -8.77
N GLY A 142 1.45 -41.63 -7.85
CA GLY A 142 2.04 -42.97 -7.87
C GLY A 142 1.00 -44.09 -7.82
N ARG A 143 -0.07 -43.93 -7.03
CA ARG A 143 -1.19 -44.89 -7.00
C ARG A 143 -1.93 -44.95 -8.33
N VAL A 144 -2.20 -43.82 -8.97
CA VAL A 144 -2.89 -43.79 -10.28
C VAL A 144 -2.00 -44.33 -11.40
N GLU A 145 -0.69 -44.11 -11.33
CA GLU A 145 0.29 -44.70 -12.26
C GLU A 145 0.32 -46.23 -12.13
N GLN A 146 0.29 -46.77 -10.91
CA GLN A 146 0.18 -48.23 -10.68
C GLN A 146 -1.12 -48.81 -11.25
N GLU A 147 -2.27 -48.16 -11.03
CA GLU A 147 -3.54 -48.59 -11.63
C GLU A 147 -3.49 -48.54 -13.17
N LEU A 148 -2.80 -47.56 -13.73
CA LEU A 148 -2.62 -47.43 -15.18
C LEU A 148 -1.71 -48.53 -15.76
N GLU A 149 -0.70 -48.97 -15.02
CA GLU A 149 0.19 -50.08 -15.39
C GLU A 149 -0.54 -51.43 -15.38
N ASN A 150 -1.48 -51.62 -14.44
CA ASN A 150 -2.30 -52.83 -14.35
C ASN A 150 -3.29 -52.98 -15.51
N LEU A 151 -3.60 -51.89 -16.24
CA LEU A 151 -4.47 -51.93 -17.41
C LEU A 151 -3.70 -52.37 -18.67
N PRO A 152 -4.31 -53.19 -19.55
CA PRO A 152 -3.66 -53.65 -20.77
C PRO A 152 -3.27 -52.47 -21.67
N SER A 153 -2.03 -52.51 -22.15
CA SER A 153 -1.43 -51.47 -22.99
C SER A 153 -1.85 -51.58 -24.46
N GLN A 154 -2.22 -52.79 -24.91
CA GLN A 154 -2.74 -53.07 -26.25
C GLN A 154 -3.78 -54.19 -26.19
N GLY A 155 -4.74 -54.18 -27.11
CA GLY A 155 -5.69 -55.30 -27.28
C GLY A 155 -6.81 -55.42 -26.26
N GLY A 156 -6.95 -54.46 -25.33
CA GLY A 156 -8.02 -54.45 -24.33
C GLY A 156 -9.42 -54.12 -24.87
N GLU A 157 -10.43 -54.44 -24.08
CA GLU A 157 -11.83 -54.16 -24.38
C GLU A 157 -12.09 -52.64 -24.50
N ARG A 158 -13.26 -52.24 -25.01
CA ARG A 158 -13.59 -50.81 -25.16
C ARG A 158 -13.56 -50.08 -23.81
N GLU A 159 -14.09 -50.70 -22.77
CA GLU A 159 -14.16 -50.14 -21.42
C GLU A 159 -12.77 -49.92 -20.81
N GLU A 160 -11.86 -50.89 -20.96
CA GLU A 160 -10.48 -50.79 -20.49
C GLU A 160 -9.71 -49.66 -21.18
N ARG A 161 -9.97 -49.43 -22.48
CA ARG A 161 -9.39 -48.31 -23.24
C ARG A 161 -9.91 -46.95 -22.77
N GLU A 162 -11.19 -46.86 -22.41
CA GLU A 162 -11.79 -45.63 -21.87
C GLU A 162 -11.26 -45.35 -20.45
N MET A 163 -11.14 -46.37 -19.58
CA MET A 163 -10.52 -46.26 -18.26
C MET A 163 -9.04 -45.84 -18.33
N ARG A 164 -8.27 -46.41 -19.26
CA ARG A 164 -6.86 -46.02 -19.47
C ARG A 164 -6.74 -44.54 -19.81
N ARG A 165 -7.59 -44.03 -20.71
CA ARG A 165 -7.60 -42.59 -21.07
C ARG A 165 -7.98 -41.70 -19.89
N TYR A 166 -8.91 -42.17 -19.06
CA TYR A 166 -9.33 -41.45 -17.85
C TYR A 166 -8.18 -41.33 -16.84
N TYR A 167 -7.48 -42.42 -16.51
CA TYR A 167 -6.33 -42.37 -15.62
C TYR A 167 -5.15 -41.58 -16.21
N GLN A 168 -4.89 -41.68 -17.51
CA GLN A 168 -3.90 -40.84 -18.19
C GLN A 168 -4.22 -39.34 -18.09
N LYS A 169 -5.49 -38.96 -18.10
CA LYS A 169 -5.89 -37.58 -17.86
C LYS A 169 -5.58 -37.18 -16.42
N ILE A 170 -5.99 -38.00 -15.45
CA ILE A 170 -5.71 -37.74 -14.02
C ILE A 170 -4.21 -37.62 -13.76
N CYS A 171 -3.36 -38.49 -14.31
CA CYS A 171 -1.92 -38.39 -14.14
C CYS A 171 -1.38 -37.06 -14.67
N ARG A 172 -1.81 -36.62 -15.85
CA ARG A 172 -1.39 -35.34 -16.42
C ARG A 172 -1.82 -34.15 -15.57
N ASP A 173 -3.07 -34.15 -15.12
CA ASP A 173 -3.60 -33.09 -14.26
C ASP A 173 -2.84 -33.04 -12.92
N LEU A 174 -2.57 -34.21 -12.31
CA LEU A 174 -1.79 -34.32 -11.07
C LEU A 174 -0.32 -33.93 -11.24
N GLN A 175 0.32 -34.31 -12.35
CA GLN A 175 1.70 -33.92 -12.65
C GLN A 175 1.81 -32.41 -12.80
N HIS A 176 0.91 -31.80 -13.57
CA HIS A 176 0.84 -30.35 -13.72
C HIS A 176 0.66 -29.63 -12.38
N ASP A 177 -0.31 -30.08 -11.57
CA ASP A 177 -0.52 -29.55 -10.21
C ASP A 177 0.73 -29.66 -9.34
N ILE A 178 1.43 -30.80 -9.36
CA ILE A 178 2.65 -31.02 -8.56
C ILE A 178 3.76 -30.05 -9.01
N GLU A 179 3.93 -29.86 -10.31
CA GLU A 179 4.91 -28.93 -10.88
C GLU A 179 4.60 -27.48 -10.47
N GLU A 180 3.35 -27.04 -10.59
CA GLU A 180 2.93 -25.70 -10.16
C GLU A 180 3.12 -25.49 -8.66
N HIS A 181 2.72 -26.46 -7.84
CA HIS A 181 2.91 -26.40 -6.40
C HIS A 181 4.39 -26.36 -6.02
N ALA A 182 5.24 -27.17 -6.65
CA ALA A 182 6.68 -27.19 -6.38
C ALA A 182 7.34 -25.87 -6.78
N LYS A 183 6.98 -25.31 -7.95
CA LYS A 183 7.44 -24.00 -8.38
C LYS A 183 7.02 -22.90 -7.40
N ARG A 184 5.77 -22.94 -6.93
CA ARG A 184 5.26 -21.94 -5.98
C ARG A 184 5.94 -22.05 -4.62
N VAL A 185 6.28 -23.25 -4.16
CA VAL A 185 7.07 -23.46 -2.93
C VAL A 185 8.43 -22.79 -3.04
N GLY A 186 9.18 -23.03 -4.13
CA GLY A 186 10.47 -22.38 -4.33
C GLY A 186 10.38 -20.85 -4.36
N GLN A 187 9.36 -20.31 -5.05
CA GLN A 187 9.10 -18.86 -5.05
C GLN A 187 8.79 -18.31 -3.65
N LEU A 188 7.99 -19.03 -2.86
CA LEU A 188 7.64 -18.60 -1.50
C LEU A 188 8.86 -18.59 -0.57
N GLU A 189 9.76 -19.57 -0.71
CA GLU A 189 11.00 -19.63 0.06
C GLU A 189 11.91 -18.41 -0.23
N GLU A 190 12.11 -18.08 -1.51
CA GLU A 190 12.88 -16.89 -1.93
C GLU A 190 12.24 -15.57 -1.46
N LEU A 191 10.90 -15.45 -1.59
CA LEU A 191 10.17 -14.25 -1.19
C LEU A 191 10.15 -14.07 0.33
N LEU A 192 10.05 -15.15 1.10
CA LEU A 192 10.05 -15.10 2.56
C LEU A 192 11.38 -14.61 3.12
N GLU A 193 12.50 -15.04 2.53
CA GLU A 193 13.83 -14.56 2.89
C GLU A 193 13.90 -13.04 2.71
N THR A 194 13.49 -12.57 1.53
CA THR A 194 13.50 -11.13 1.20
C THR A 194 12.54 -10.32 2.08
N ALA A 195 11.35 -10.83 2.35
CA ALA A 195 10.30 -10.11 3.07
C ALA A 195 10.60 -9.94 4.57
N ARG A 196 11.30 -10.90 5.19
CA ARG A 196 11.70 -10.82 6.60
C ARG A 196 12.73 -9.72 6.84
N ASP A 197 13.67 -9.58 5.92
CA ASP A 197 14.76 -8.61 6.00
C ASP A 197 14.43 -7.26 5.36
N CYS A 198 13.22 -7.11 4.80
CA CYS A 198 12.79 -5.88 4.16
C CYS A 198 12.77 -4.72 5.18
N PRO A 199 13.60 -3.67 4.96
CA PRO A 199 13.57 -2.46 5.79
C PRO A 199 12.26 -1.70 5.57
N VAL A 200 11.70 -1.19 6.66
CA VAL A 200 10.43 -0.43 6.68
C VAL A 200 10.57 0.85 7.49
N ASP A 201 11.80 1.28 7.76
CA ASP A 201 12.08 2.55 8.41
C ASP A 201 11.87 3.73 7.46
N ARG A 202 11.77 4.92 8.05
CA ARG A 202 11.45 6.16 7.34
C ARG A 202 12.47 6.49 6.26
N GLU A 203 13.76 6.30 6.52
CA GLU A 203 14.82 6.64 5.58
C GLU A 203 14.72 5.75 4.33
N PHE A 204 14.50 4.45 4.53
CA PHE A 204 14.28 3.53 3.43
C PHE A 204 13.05 3.89 2.60
N VAL A 205 11.91 4.16 3.24
CA VAL A 205 10.66 4.48 2.53
C VAL A 205 10.78 5.79 1.76
N GLU A 206 11.31 6.85 2.37
CA GLU A 206 11.49 8.15 1.72
C GLU A 206 12.48 8.10 0.55
N ALA A 207 13.44 7.16 0.56
CA ALA A 207 14.37 6.94 -0.55
C ALA A 207 13.73 6.25 -1.77
N HIS A 208 12.64 5.50 -1.58
CA HIS A 208 12.01 4.68 -2.63
C HIS A 208 10.59 5.10 -3.00
N LEU A 209 9.96 5.95 -2.19
CA LEU A 209 8.60 6.43 -2.38
C LEU A 209 8.61 7.94 -2.63
N VAL A 210 8.02 8.37 -3.75
CA VAL A 210 7.78 9.79 -4.03
C VAL A 210 6.27 10.02 -4.02
N ILE A 211 5.79 10.85 -3.09
CA ILE A 211 4.40 11.31 -3.06
C ILE A 211 4.30 12.58 -3.90
N LEU A 212 3.59 12.48 -5.03
CA LEU A 212 3.25 13.62 -5.88
C LEU A 212 1.80 14.00 -5.65
N ALA A 213 1.56 15.03 -4.84
CA ALA A 213 0.24 15.66 -4.76
C ALA A 213 0.10 16.67 -5.92
N ARG A 214 -0.65 16.29 -6.96
CA ARG A 214 -1.03 17.19 -8.06
C ARG A 214 -2.48 17.63 -7.92
N GLY A 215 -2.64 18.90 -7.58
CA GLY A 215 -3.79 19.77 -7.79
C GLY A 215 -3.22 21.19 -7.90
N GLY A 216 -4.00 22.18 -8.33
CA GLY A 216 -3.55 23.59 -8.42
C GLY A 216 -3.22 24.19 -7.06
N TYR A 217 -2.19 23.67 -6.39
CA TYR A 217 -1.71 24.09 -5.10
C TYR A 217 -0.45 24.91 -5.35
N GLY A 218 -0.64 26.11 -5.89
CA GLY A 218 0.33 27.21 -5.91
C GLY A 218 1.81 26.83 -5.87
N ARG A 219 2.27 25.99 -6.80
CA ARG A 219 3.70 25.69 -7.00
C ARG A 219 3.99 25.72 -8.50
N GLY A 220 3.91 26.91 -9.08
CA GLY A 220 4.39 27.19 -10.44
C GLY A 220 3.37 27.75 -11.43
N GLU A 221 2.05 27.58 -11.21
CA GLU A 221 1.04 28.18 -12.09
C GLU A 221 0.63 29.57 -11.57
N LEU A 222 1.59 30.49 -11.56
CA LEU A 222 1.35 31.93 -11.45
C LEU A 222 0.71 32.53 -12.72
N SER A 223 0.22 31.71 -13.64
CA SER A 223 -0.34 32.18 -14.91
C SER A 223 -1.80 32.63 -14.83
N LEU A 224 -2.54 32.38 -13.74
CA LEU A 224 -3.97 32.75 -13.66
C LEU A 224 -4.43 33.25 -12.27
N ALA A 225 -3.54 33.77 -11.42
CA ALA A 225 -3.95 34.57 -10.25
C ALA A 225 -4.33 36.01 -10.64
N SER A 226 -4.85 36.19 -11.86
CA SER A 226 -5.37 37.44 -12.42
C SER A 226 -6.70 37.12 -13.06
N ASP A 227 -7.72 37.03 -12.23
CA ASP A 227 -9.02 37.66 -12.40
C ASP A 227 -10.05 36.85 -11.61
N ARG A 228 -10.96 37.58 -10.96
CA ARG A 228 -12.15 37.08 -10.28
C ARG A 228 -12.73 35.81 -10.93
N ASP A 229 -12.54 34.66 -10.28
CA ASP A 229 -13.42 33.51 -10.48
C ASP A 229 -14.43 33.48 -9.33
N LEU A 230 -15.42 34.37 -9.47
CA LEU A 230 -16.77 34.10 -9.01
C LEU A 230 -17.43 33.23 -10.08
N GLY A 231 -17.64 31.96 -9.76
CA GLY A 231 -18.47 31.02 -10.51
C GLY A 231 -19.14 30.06 -9.56
#